data_AF-A0A250J6U2-F1
#
_entry.id   AF-A0A250J6U2-F1
#
_cell.length_a   1.000
_cell.length_b   1.000
_cell.length_c   1.000
_cell.angle_alpha   90.00
_cell.angle_beta   90.00
_cell.angle_gamma   90.00
#
_symmetry.space_group_name_H-M   'P 1'
#
loop_
_entity.id
_entity.type
_entity.pdbx_description
1 polymer ?
#
loop_
_entity_poly.entity_id
_entity_poly.type
_entity_poly.pdbx_seq_one_letter_code
_entity_poly.pdbx_strand_id
1 'polypeptide(L)'
;MSTSTKDGLATPGGEQPPEEAGGRTHRWSRRRVLRWTLLGLVPAAAGGGWAAFKWLGERERRVEDEEEGPVDGYEAEAGLARGAPAEGRMGDEAFAVLITQQATWPCFAGSPKASLRLAKAIELAPTYAPARVLSACWYMHTDRLDLVPEVLSHPSVRDTPEARLLLELAERRPRAPDWRHAFFDAWQALGRPDFSKSTLLPEPLEWNHVISDGFTRSPSDETWRLPLMVLYSVLAEEEQQWLLEQVRASQSEPLLMALREQLLSLEEQAPLRLFLLSAVEERLGQLAGPSPRTLQLALLSFLAGSSPEAPFERRDLEALEKLVALPEWKQPSSEQFFREMLGRIDMMYAPGHHAWGMASLAQGVSLGSWLLRRARASRARLIEDEQRWMGRLLWEVGACLREQRSRLELEMGLRLQMFGSELTGHSATREESIDLWVELGKWEEALKQAAFYRWPLAPLQEESCEPRARNEHVWMQAFAGKGKLP
;
A
#
# COMPACT_ATOMS: atom_id res chain seq x y z
N MET A 1 68.67 -0.78 10.51
CA MET A 1 68.97 -0.65 11.94
C MET A 1 67.66 -0.92 12.65
N SER A 2 67.36 -2.11 13.18
CA SER A 2 68.15 -2.93 14.14
C SER A 2 68.42 -2.11 15.40
N THR A 3 68.00 -2.50 16.60
CA THR A 3 67.67 -3.82 17.19
C THR A 3 66.34 -3.74 18.01
N SER A 4 65.56 -4.79 18.31
CA SER A 4 65.88 -6.06 19.03
C SER A 4 66.46 -5.78 20.44
N THR A 5 66.12 -6.47 21.54
CA THR A 5 65.55 -7.83 21.72
C THR A 5 65.03 -7.96 23.18
N LYS A 6 63.93 -8.71 23.42
CA LYS A 6 63.75 -9.83 24.40
C LYS A 6 64.22 -9.71 25.87
N ASP A 7 63.80 -10.49 26.87
CA ASP A 7 62.77 -11.53 27.18
C ASP A 7 62.70 -11.51 28.75
N GLY A 8 61.78 -12.09 29.53
CA GLY A 8 60.67 -13.04 29.33
C GLY A 8 60.43 -13.82 30.65
N LEU A 9 59.52 -14.81 30.60
CA LEU A 9 59.20 -15.81 31.66
C LEU A 9 58.47 -15.33 32.95
N ALA A 10 57.59 -16.12 33.60
CA ALA A 10 56.79 -17.27 33.14
C ALA A 10 55.64 -17.62 34.13
N THR A 11 54.64 -18.32 33.58
CA THR A 11 53.57 -19.16 34.19
C THR A 11 54.08 -20.23 35.18
N PRO A 12 53.25 -21.03 35.93
CA PRO A 12 51.87 -21.53 35.65
C PRO A 12 50.89 -21.46 36.87
N GLY A 13 49.66 -22.02 36.89
CA GLY A 13 48.79 -22.67 35.90
C GLY A 13 47.67 -23.52 36.57
N GLY A 14 46.76 -24.10 35.76
CA GLY A 14 45.70 -25.06 36.16
C GLY A 14 44.36 -24.44 36.62
N GLU A 15 43.19 -25.06 36.42
CA GLU A 15 42.83 -26.21 35.57
C GLU A 15 41.30 -26.16 35.27
N GLN A 16 40.83 -26.88 34.24
CA GLN A 16 39.44 -26.90 33.71
C GLN A 16 38.62 -28.11 34.25
N PRO A 17 37.37 -28.38 33.81
CA PRO A 17 36.09 -27.64 33.82
C PRO A 17 35.08 -28.46 34.70
N PRO A 18 33.78 -28.74 34.39
CA PRO A 18 32.75 -28.15 33.51
C PRO A 18 31.36 -27.90 34.19
N GLU A 19 30.32 -27.72 33.37
CA GLU A 19 28.87 -27.80 33.64
C GLU A 19 28.25 -26.72 34.58
N GLU A 20 27.03 -26.20 34.35
CA GLU A 20 25.90 -26.74 33.60
C GLU A 20 25.07 -25.66 32.83
N ALA A 21 24.10 -26.11 32.03
CA ALA A 21 23.38 -25.35 31.01
C ALA A 21 22.43 -24.22 31.49
N GLY A 22 22.47 -23.09 30.79
CA GLY A 22 21.52 -21.96 30.94
C GLY A 22 20.76 -21.56 29.66
N GLY A 23 20.82 -22.38 28.60
CA GLY A 23 20.24 -22.07 27.30
C GLY A 23 18.71 -22.13 27.27
N ARG A 24 18.04 -20.99 27.53
CA ARG A 24 16.58 -20.83 27.28
C ARG A 24 16.27 -20.83 25.79
N THR A 25 16.28 -22.02 25.19
CA THR A 25 15.57 -22.25 23.93
C THR A 25 14.07 -22.04 24.18
N HIS A 26 13.44 -21.12 23.45
CA HIS A 26 11.98 -20.99 23.43
C HIS A 26 11.40 -22.22 22.73
N ARG A 27 11.19 -23.29 23.49
CA ARG A 27 10.64 -24.56 22.99
C ARG A 27 9.12 -24.46 22.90
N TRP A 28 8.62 -23.85 21.83
CA TRP A 28 7.18 -23.77 21.55
C TRP A 28 6.59 -25.19 21.47
N SER A 29 5.41 -25.38 22.06
CA SER A 29 4.87 -26.73 22.26
C SER A 29 4.37 -27.34 20.93
N ARG A 30 4.73 -28.62 20.70
CA ARG A 30 4.35 -29.40 19.50
C ARG A 30 2.84 -29.43 19.19
N ARG A 31 1.98 -29.06 20.16
CA ARG A 31 0.52 -28.94 19.98
C ARG A 31 0.06 -27.70 19.20
N ARG A 32 0.91 -26.68 18.98
CA ARG A 32 0.59 -25.59 18.03
C ARG A 32 0.91 -25.97 16.58
N VAL A 33 2.06 -26.61 16.34
CA VAL A 33 2.50 -27.02 14.98
C VAL A 33 1.43 -27.89 14.29
N LEU A 34 0.87 -28.87 15.00
CA LEU A 34 -0.16 -29.77 14.46
C LEU A 34 -1.52 -29.12 14.13
N ARG A 35 -1.79 -27.88 14.56
CA ARG A 35 -3.01 -27.14 14.14
C ARG A 35 -2.84 -26.40 12.81
N TRP A 36 -1.61 -26.20 12.35
CA TRP A 36 -1.31 -25.49 11.09
C TRP A 36 -0.88 -26.43 9.95
N THR A 37 -0.52 -27.69 10.25
CA THR A 37 -0.12 -28.68 9.24
C THR A 37 -1.25 -29.59 8.76
N LEU A 38 -2.43 -29.55 9.39
CA LEU A 38 -3.57 -30.46 9.12
C LEU A 38 -4.84 -29.75 8.66
N LEU A 39 -4.84 -28.42 8.61
CA LEU A 39 -5.85 -27.60 7.98
C LEU A 39 -5.13 -26.75 6.93
N GLY A 40 -5.46 -26.95 5.65
CA GLY A 40 -5.00 -26.10 4.55
C GLY A 40 -5.67 -24.72 4.55
N LEU A 41 -5.80 -24.11 5.73
CA LEU A 41 -6.39 -22.79 5.92
C LEU A 41 -5.30 -21.73 5.90
N VAL A 42 -5.35 -20.90 4.86
CA VAL A 42 -4.77 -19.56 4.90
C VAL A 42 -5.28 -18.85 6.18
N PRO A 43 -4.43 -18.15 6.96
CA PRO A 43 -4.90 -17.32 8.06
C PRO A 43 -5.64 -16.08 7.52
N ALA A 44 -6.89 -16.27 7.07
CA ALA A 44 -7.73 -15.28 6.40
C ALA A 44 -8.27 -14.16 7.33
N ALA A 45 -7.73 -14.02 8.55
CA ALA A 45 -8.32 -13.18 9.60
C ALA A 45 -7.30 -12.56 10.58
N ALA A 46 -6.24 -11.92 10.06
CA ALA A 46 -5.48 -10.89 10.79
C ALA A 46 -4.60 -10.07 9.81
N GLY A 47 -4.88 -8.76 9.65
CA GLY A 47 -4.05 -7.87 8.83
C GLY A 47 -4.56 -7.60 7.41
N GLY A 48 -5.73 -6.97 7.27
CA GLY A 48 -6.13 -6.34 6.00
C GLY A 48 -5.67 -4.88 5.93
N GLY A 49 -4.86 -4.48 4.94
CA GLY A 49 -4.35 -3.12 4.76
C GLY A 49 -5.19 -2.27 3.79
N TRP A 50 -6.27 -1.64 4.27
CA TRP A 50 -7.41 -1.27 3.41
C TRP A 50 -7.13 -0.48 2.12
N ALA A 51 -6.31 0.59 2.13
CA ALA A 51 -6.16 1.51 0.97
C ALA A 51 -5.36 0.98 -0.24
N ALA A 52 -4.88 -0.28 -0.21
CA ALA A 52 -4.34 -0.97 -1.38
C ALA A 52 -4.93 -2.39 -1.56
N PHE A 53 -5.60 -2.93 -0.53
CA PHE A 53 -6.12 -4.29 -0.55
C PHE A 53 -7.48 -4.43 -1.24
N LYS A 54 -8.29 -3.37 -1.32
CA LYS A 54 -9.55 -3.43 -2.08
C LYS A 54 -9.31 -3.71 -3.58
N TRP A 55 -8.10 -3.43 -4.06
CA TRP A 55 -7.71 -3.65 -5.44
C TRP A 55 -7.27 -5.10 -5.74
N LEU A 56 -6.39 -5.68 -4.91
CA LEU A 56 -5.90 -7.05 -5.10
C LEU A 56 -6.82 -8.13 -4.50
N GLY A 57 -7.50 -7.84 -3.39
CA GLY A 57 -8.32 -8.81 -2.66
C GLY A 57 -9.67 -9.13 -3.32
N GLU A 58 -10.27 -8.17 -4.03
CA GLU A 58 -11.55 -8.36 -4.72
C GLU A 58 -11.45 -9.39 -5.87
N ARG A 59 -10.25 -9.53 -6.47
CA ARG A 59 -9.95 -10.51 -7.52
C ARG A 59 -9.59 -11.90 -6.98
N GLU A 60 -9.05 -12.02 -5.77
CA GLU A 60 -8.81 -13.32 -5.13
C GLU A 60 -10.14 -13.96 -4.66
N ARG A 61 -11.09 -13.19 -4.09
CA ARG A 61 -12.42 -13.72 -3.67
C ARG A 61 -13.29 -14.27 -4.81
N ARG A 62 -13.41 -13.54 -5.93
CA ARG A 62 -14.27 -13.96 -7.06
C ARG A 62 -13.87 -15.29 -7.73
N VAL A 63 -12.71 -15.86 -7.38
CA VAL A 63 -12.26 -17.17 -7.88
C VAL A 63 -12.48 -18.28 -6.84
N GLU A 64 -12.63 -17.94 -5.56
CA GLU A 64 -12.87 -18.90 -4.48
C GLU A 64 -14.38 -19.11 -4.19
N ASP A 65 -15.25 -18.16 -4.57
CA ASP A 65 -16.70 -18.19 -4.27
C ASP A 65 -17.59 -18.96 -5.30
N GLU A 66 -17.03 -19.67 -6.30
CA GLU A 66 -17.82 -20.42 -7.32
C GLU A 66 -18.01 -21.93 -7.03
N GLU A 67 -17.40 -22.50 -5.98
CA GLU A 67 -17.60 -23.90 -5.55
C GLU A 67 -18.16 -24.03 -4.12
N GLU A 68 -19.38 -23.53 -3.86
CA GLU A 68 -20.38 -24.23 -3.03
C GLU A 68 -21.72 -23.46 -2.97
N GLY A 69 -22.83 -24.20 -2.98
CA GLY A 69 -24.15 -23.67 -2.62
C GLY A 69 -25.10 -24.80 -2.25
N PRO A 70 -26.31 -24.50 -1.71
CA PRO A 70 -26.87 -23.17 -1.46
C PRO A 70 -27.34 -22.97 0.00
N VAL A 71 -28.08 -21.88 0.23
CA VAL A 71 -29.13 -21.63 1.26
C VAL A 71 -28.80 -20.66 2.42
N ASP A 72 -29.67 -19.65 2.54
CA ASP A 72 -29.99 -18.75 3.68
C ASP A 72 -28.95 -17.74 4.20
N GLY A 73 -28.85 -16.62 3.47
CA GLY A 73 -29.66 -15.46 3.84
C GLY A 73 -29.10 -14.45 4.85
N TYR A 74 -28.36 -13.45 4.35
CA TYR A 74 -28.32 -12.08 4.89
C TYR A 74 -28.00 -11.06 3.78
N GLU A 75 -28.97 -10.76 2.92
CA GLU A 75 -28.91 -9.56 2.07
C GLU A 75 -29.18 -8.32 2.93
N ALA A 76 -28.11 -7.65 3.37
CA ALA A 76 -28.20 -6.27 3.82
C ALA A 76 -28.17 -5.37 2.58
N GLU A 77 -29.34 -4.87 2.16
CA GLU A 77 -29.51 -4.07 0.95
C GLU A 77 -28.64 -2.80 0.95
N ALA A 78 -27.46 -2.88 0.34
CA ALA A 78 -26.75 -1.72 -0.20
C ALA A 78 -27.42 -1.28 -1.52
N GLY A 79 -28.73 -1.04 -1.46
CA GLY A 79 -29.58 -0.71 -2.59
C GLY A 79 -29.28 0.69 -3.14
N LEU A 80 -28.30 0.80 -4.04
CA LEU A 80 -28.17 1.92 -4.98
C LEU A 80 -29.31 1.88 -6.01
N ALA A 81 -30.54 2.09 -5.53
CA ALA A 81 -31.68 2.32 -6.39
C ALA A 81 -31.46 3.64 -7.14
N ARG A 82 -31.16 3.56 -8.45
CA ARG A 82 -31.33 4.67 -9.39
C ARG A 82 -32.82 4.96 -9.64
N GLY A 83 -33.56 5.20 -8.57
CA GLY A 83 -34.80 5.97 -8.62
C GLY A 83 -34.43 7.42 -8.41
N ALA A 84 -34.78 8.30 -9.36
CA ALA A 84 -34.78 9.72 -9.07
C ALA A 84 -35.73 9.94 -7.87
N PRO A 85 -35.28 10.53 -6.75
CA PRO A 85 -36.18 10.77 -5.63
C PRO A 85 -37.30 11.69 -6.10
N ALA A 86 -38.54 11.31 -5.79
CA ALA A 86 -39.68 12.22 -5.96
C ALA A 86 -39.37 13.56 -5.28
N GLU A 87 -39.92 14.65 -5.83
CA GLU A 87 -39.60 16.05 -5.47
C GLU A 87 -39.97 16.43 -4.02
N GLY A 88 -39.26 15.85 -3.05
CA GLY A 88 -39.27 16.19 -1.64
C GLY A 88 -37.94 16.84 -1.27
N ARG A 89 -37.99 17.98 -0.58
CA ARG A 89 -36.78 18.62 -0.06
C ARG A 89 -36.07 17.67 0.90
N MET A 90 -34.80 17.40 0.63
CA MET A 90 -33.89 16.74 1.57
C MET A 90 -33.89 17.53 2.90
N GLY A 91 -34.10 16.85 4.02
CA GLY A 91 -34.07 17.49 5.34
C GLY A 91 -32.69 18.01 5.69
N ASP A 92 -32.62 19.07 6.51
CA ASP A 92 -31.38 19.82 6.78
C ASP A 92 -30.23 18.94 7.31
N GLU A 93 -30.53 17.94 8.14
CA GLU A 93 -29.54 16.97 8.64
C GLU A 93 -29.00 16.05 7.53
N ALA A 94 -29.88 15.49 6.69
CA ALA A 94 -29.46 14.67 5.55
C ALA A 94 -28.64 15.48 4.53
N PHE A 95 -28.99 16.76 4.35
CA PHE A 95 -28.23 17.67 3.50
C PHE A 95 -26.87 18.04 4.13
N ALA A 96 -26.80 18.22 5.46
CA ALA A 96 -25.55 18.44 6.19
C ALA A 96 -24.60 17.23 6.09
N VAL A 97 -25.11 16.00 6.16
CA VAL A 97 -24.34 14.76 5.90
C VAL A 97 -23.75 14.79 4.48
N LEU A 98 -24.60 15.02 3.47
CA LEU A 98 -24.19 15.04 2.06
C LEU A 98 -23.09 16.09 1.79
N ILE A 99 -23.25 17.33 2.25
CA ILE A 99 -22.25 18.38 1.98
C ILE A 99 -20.99 18.21 2.82
N THR A 100 -21.04 17.51 3.96
CA THR A 100 -19.85 17.11 4.72
C THR A 100 -19.06 16.04 3.97
N GLN A 101 -19.73 15.03 3.41
CA GLN A 101 -19.09 14.04 2.53
C GLN A 101 -18.45 14.71 1.30
N GLN A 102 -19.12 15.70 0.70
CA GLN A 102 -18.55 16.53 -0.38
C GLN A 102 -17.43 17.49 0.07
N ALA A 103 -17.23 17.68 1.38
CA ALA A 103 -16.14 18.48 1.95
C ALA A 103 -14.91 17.62 2.29
N THR A 104 -15.09 16.33 2.59
CA THR A 104 -14.01 15.37 2.89
C THR A 104 -12.84 15.49 1.94
N TRP A 105 -13.08 15.28 0.63
CA TRP A 105 -12.01 15.32 -0.36
C TRP A 105 -11.33 16.71 -0.44
N PRO A 106 -12.07 17.84 -0.57
CA PRO A 106 -11.48 19.18 -0.45
C PRO A 106 -10.61 19.41 0.78
N CYS A 107 -10.90 18.79 1.94
CA CYS A 107 -10.05 18.91 3.14
C CYS A 107 -8.70 18.20 2.93
N PHE A 108 -8.71 16.95 2.47
CA PHE A 108 -7.49 16.19 2.14
C PHE A 108 -6.65 16.87 1.05
N ALA A 109 -7.28 17.58 0.11
CA ALA A 109 -6.61 18.34 -0.94
C ALA A 109 -6.24 19.78 -0.53
N GLY A 110 -6.51 20.21 0.71
CA GLY A 110 -6.22 21.56 1.18
C GLY A 110 -7.00 22.68 0.45
N SER A 111 -8.11 22.34 -0.20
CA SER A 111 -8.88 23.23 -1.08
C SER A 111 -9.88 24.11 -0.31
N PRO A 112 -9.91 25.45 -0.52
CA PRO A 112 -10.85 26.37 0.14
C PRO A 112 -12.34 26.01 -0.01
N LYS A 113 -12.70 25.18 -1.00
CA LYS A 113 -14.06 24.62 -1.16
C LYS A 113 -14.52 23.83 0.09
N ALA A 114 -13.59 23.29 0.88
CA ALA A 114 -13.86 22.64 2.17
C ALA A 114 -14.57 23.59 3.15
N SER A 115 -13.98 24.77 3.40
CA SER A 115 -14.44 25.71 4.41
C SER A 115 -15.90 26.12 4.23
N LEU A 116 -16.31 26.37 2.99
CA LEU A 116 -17.68 26.82 2.66
C LEU A 116 -18.70 25.71 2.91
N ARG A 117 -18.37 24.46 2.52
CA ARG A 117 -19.25 23.29 2.72
C ARG A 117 -19.38 22.94 4.19
N LEU A 118 -18.28 22.96 4.95
CA LEU A 118 -18.28 22.65 6.38
C LEU A 118 -19.00 23.71 7.22
N ALA A 119 -18.78 24.99 6.92
CA ALA A 119 -19.54 26.07 7.56
C ALA A 119 -21.05 25.88 7.32
N LYS A 120 -21.46 25.54 6.10
CA LYS A 120 -22.88 25.27 5.79
C LYS A 120 -23.41 24.01 6.46
N ALA A 121 -22.60 22.96 6.61
CA ALA A 121 -22.98 21.76 7.35
C ALA A 121 -23.27 22.05 8.83
N ILE A 122 -22.42 22.84 9.47
CA ILE A 122 -22.59 23.25 10.87
C ILE A 122 -23.76 24.22 11.03
N GLU A 123 -24.04 25.08 10.04
CA GLU A 123 -25.23 25.95 10.03
C GLU A 123 -26.54 25.14 9.99
N LEU A 124 -26.60 24.12 9.12
CA LEU A 124 -27.79 23.26 8.93
C LEU A 124 -28.00 22.24 10.05
N ALA A 125 -26.91 21.67 10.57
CA ALA A 125 -26.94 20.68 11.65
C ALA A 125 -25.85 20.98 12.70
N PRO A 126 -26.08 21.94 13.63
CA PRO A 126 -25.07 22.37 14.61
C PRO A 126 -24.52 21.26 15.51
N THR A 127 -25.28 20.18 15.69
CA THR A 127 -24.92 18.99 16.47
C THR A 127 -24.12 17.96 15.67
N TYR A 128 -24.07 18.04 14.34
CA TYR A 128 -23.44 17.03 13.50
C TYR A 128 -21.91 16.97 13.69
N ALA A 129 -21.47 15.99 14.46
CA ALA A 129 -20.10 15.87 14.95
C ALA A 129 -19.02 15.73 13.86
N PRO A 130 -19.20 14.94 12.77
CA PRO A 130 -18.18 14.82 11.73
C PRO A 130 -17.79 16.15 11.07
N ALA A 131 -18.77 17.04 10.80
CA ALA A 131 -18.49 18.36 10.22
C ALA A 131 -17.59 19.22 11.12
N ARG A 132 -17.69 19.08 12.45
CA ARG A 132 -16.85 19.79 13.42
C ARG A 132 -15.42 19.24 13.44
N VAL A 133 -15.26 17.91 13.38
CA VAL A 133 -13.95 17.25 13.28
C VAL A 133 -13.24 17.64 11.98
N LEU A 134 -13.94 17.61 10.84
CA LEU A 134 -13.39 18.07 9.55
C LEU A 134 -13.06 19.57 9.58
N SER A 135 -13.86 20.41 10.25
CA SER A 135 -13.58 21.85 10.41
C SER A 135 -12.32 22.11 11.22
N ALA A 136 -12.09 21.36 12.31
CA ALA A 136 -10.86 21.44 13.07
C ALA A 136 -9.63 21.07 12.23
N CYS A 137 -9.71 19.99 11.43
CA CYS A 137 -8.67 19.62 10.47
C CYS A 137 -8.42 20.71 9.42
N TRP A 138 -9.48 21.36 8.92
CA TRP A 138 -9.38 22.47 7.99
C TRP A 138 -8.69 23.71 8.61
N TYR A 139 -9.01 24.05 9.86
CA TYR A 139 -8.35 25.13 10.57
C TYR A 139 -6.87 24.83 10.82
N MET A 140 -6.51 23.58 11.15
CA MET A 140 -5.11 23.16 11.23
C MET A 140 -4.36 23.31 9.91
N HIS A 141 -4.94 22.86 8.79
CA HIS A 141 -4.35 23.02 7.45
C HIS A 141 -4.09 24.49 7.09
N THR A 142 -4.97 25.39 7.54
CA THR A 142 -4.88 26.84 7.26
C THR A 142 -4.11 27.64 8.33
N ASP A 143 -3.37 26.96 9.22
CA ASP A 143 -2.61 27.54 10.35
C ASP A 143 -3.47 28.39 11.31
N ARG A 144 -4.77 28.12 11.36
CA ARG A 144 -5.75 28.73 12.27
C ARG A 144 -5.95 27.90 13.53
N LEU A 145 -4.84 27.57 14.18
CA LEU A 145 -4.81 26.77 15.42
C LEU A 145 -5.62 27.42 16.56
N ASP A 146 -5.81 28.74 16.51
CA ASP A 146 -6.65 29.51 17.43
C ASP A 146 -8.14 29.11 17.41
N LEU A 147 -8.65 28.64 16.27
CA LEU A 147 -10.06 28.26 16.09
C LEU A 147 -10.35 26.78 16.44
N VAL A 148 -9.30 25.95 16.60
CA VAL A 148 -9.45 24.51 16.88
C VAL A 148 -10.15 24.26 18.23
N PRO A 149 -9.77 24.93 19.35
CA PRO A 149 -10.46 24.74 20.63
C PRO A 149 -11.92 25.19 20.60
N GLU A 150 -12.24 26.26 19.85
CA GLU A 150 -13.61 26.77 19.75
C GLU A 150 -14.53 25.73 19.10
N VAL A 151 -14.18 25.21 17.92
CA VAL A 151 -15.04 24.25 17.20
C VAL A 151 -15.15 22.90 17.90
N LEU A 152 -14.08 22.46 18.60
CA LEU A 152 -14.04 21.21 19.35
C LEU A 152 -14.63 21.31 20.77
N SER A 153 -14.86 22.50 21.32
CA SER A 153 -15.53 22.69 22.62
C SER A 153 -17.00 22.26 22.63
N HIS A 154 -17.60 22.06 21.45
CA HIS A 154 -19.01 21.76 21.30
C HIS A 154 -19.39 20.40 21.93
N PRO A 155 -20.54 20.29 22.65
CA PRO A 155 -20.93 19.06 23.36
C PRO A 155 -21.00 17.79 22.52
N SER A 156 -21.19 17.89 21.19
CA SER A 156 -21.21 16.71 20.30
C SER A 156 -19.84 16.13 19.96
N VAL A 157 -18.73 16.80 20.30
CA VAL A 157 -17.36 16.34 19.99
C VAL A 157 -16.37 16.45 21.16
N ARG A 158 -16.55 17.39 22.10
CA ARG A 158 -15.54 17.75 23.11
C ARG A 158 -14.94 16.60 23.94
N ASP A 159 -15.74 15.55 24.17
CA ASP A 159 -15.39 14.43 25.03
C ASP A 159 -14.80 13.23 24.26
N THR A 160 -14.72 13.28 22.92
CA THR A 160 -14.31 12.15 22.07
C THR A 160 -12.79 12.02 21.93
N PRO A 161 -12.25 10.82 21.64
CA PRO A 161 -10.81 10.63 21.41
C PRO A 161 -10.27 11.47 20.24
N GLU A 162 -11.07 11.71 19.21
CA GLU A 162 -10.68 12.48 18.02
C GLU A 162 -10.48 13.96 18.37
N ALA A 163 -11.42 14.56 19.12
CA ALA A 163 -11.27 15.92 19.58
C ALA A 163 -10.02 16.08 20.47
N ARG A 164 -9.75 15.11 21.35
CA ARG A 164 -8.54 15.11 22.18
C ARG A 164 -7.26 15.03 21.36
N LEU A 165 -7.20 14.17 20.34
CA LEU A 165 -6.03 14.10 19.44
C LEU A 165 -5.82 15.41 18.70
N LEU A 166 -6.89 16.01 18.19
CA LEU A 166 -6.81 17.26 17.45
C LEU A 166 -6.38 18.44 18.35
N LEU A 167 -6.82 18.50 19.61
CA LEU A 167 -6.35 19.49 20.58
C LEU A 167 -4.86 19.31 20.93
N GLU A 168 -4.44 18.07 21.23
CA GLU A 168 -3.04 17.73 21.53
C GLU A 168 -2.12 18.03 20.33
N LEU A 169 -2.58 17.72 19.11
CA LEU A 169 -1.89 18.04 17.86
C LEU A 169 -1.75 19.55 17.65
N ALA A 170 -2.81 20.33 17.88
CA ALA A 170 -2.76 21.78 17.76
C ALA A 170 -1.79 22.43 18.77
N GLU A 171 -1.71 21.93 20.00
CA GLU A 171 -0.73 22.43 20.98
C GLU A 171 0.72 22.07 20.58
N ARG A 172 0.94 20.86 20.07
CA ARG A 172 2.28 20.39 19.70
C ARG A 172 2.80 20.97 18.40
N ARG A 173 1.92 21.24 17.42
CA ARG A 173 2.34 21.59 16.04
C ARG A 173 3.36 22.73 15.95
N PRO A 174 3.26 23.84 16.71
CA PRO A 174 4.24 24.93 16.64
C PRO A 174 5.66 24.57 17.14
N ARG A 175 5.83 23.45 17.86
CA ARG A 175 7.12 22.99 18.41
C ARG A 175 7.68 21.76 17.71
N ALA A 176 6.87 21.11 16.86
CA ALA A 176 7.25 19.91 16.12
C ALA A 176 8.00 20.25 14.82
N PRO A 177 8.95 19.41 14.37
CA PRO A 177 9.69 19.65 13.13
C PRO A 177 8.78 19.58 11.89
N ASP A 178 7.79 18.69 11.90
CA ASP A 178 6.82 18.47 10.83
C ASP A 178 5.47 17.96 11.41
N TRP A 179 4.42 17.89 10.60
CA TRP A 179 3.10 17.40 11.00
C TRP A 179 3.11 15.92 11.39
N ARG A 180 3.98 15.11 10.80
CA ARG A 180 4.06 13.66 11.05
C ARG A 180 4.53 13.39 12.48
N HIS A 181 5.58 14.07 12.91
CA HIS A 181 6.09 14.03 14.26
C HIS A 181 5.06 14.61 15.24
N ALA A 182 4.42 15.74 14.91
CA ALA A 182 3.36 16.32 15.73
C ALA A 182 2.20 15.33 15.98
N PHE A 183 1.72 14.68 14.91
CA PHE A 183 0.65 13.68 14.96
C PHE A 183 1.05 12.43 15.74
N PHE A 184 2.23 11.89 15.45
CA PHE A 184 2.76 10.69 16.09
C PHE A 184 2.93 10.90 17.60
N ASP A 185 3.53 12.03 18.00
CA ASP A 185 3.75 12.37 19.40
C ASP A 185 2.43 12.65 20.14
N ALA A 186 1.45 13.29 19.49
CA ALA A 186 0.11 13.48 20.05
C ALA A 186 -0.63 12.14 20.26
N TRP A 187 -0.59 11.25 19.27
CA TRP A 187 -1.20 9.92 19.35
C TRP A 187 -0.54 9.06 20.45
N GLN A 188 0.78 9.13 20.60
CA GLN A 188 1.49 8.46 21.68
C GLN A 188 1.16 9.04 23.06
N ALA A 189 1.08 10.38 23.20
CA ALA A 189 0.76 11.04 24.46
C ALA A 189 -0.62 10.66 25.00
N LEU A 190 -1.59 10.43 24.11
CA LEU A 190 -2.93 9.95 24.46
C LEU A 190 -3.02 8.44 24.71
N GLY A 191 -1.90 7.71 24.71
CA GLY A 191 -1.85 6.28 24.97
C GLY A 191 -2.22 5.39 23.79
N ARG A 192 -2.07 5.91 22.55
CA ARG A 192 -2.39 5.22 21.28
C ARG A 192 -3.85 4.74 21.19
N PRO A 193 -4.85 5.66 21.27
CA PRO A 193 -6.24 5.30 21.05
C PRO A 193 -6.46 4.71 19.64
N ASP A 194 -7.40 3.76 19.55
CA ASP A 194 -7.80 3.10 18.31
C ASP A 194 -8.92 3.89 17.61
N PHE A 195 -8.58 4.45 16.45
CA PHE A 195 -9.46 5.20 15.58
C PHE A 195 -9.96 4.40 14.37
N SER A 196 -9.55 3.13 14.23
CA SER A 196 -9.86 2.30 13.05
C SER A 196 -11.36 2.26 12.73
N LYS A 197 -12.20 2.26 13.77
CA LYS A 197 -13.68 2.24 13.72
C LYS A 197 -14.34 3.57 14.09
N SER A 198 -13.62 4.68 14.07
CA SER A 198 -14.21 6.00 14.32
C SER A 198 -15.33 6.29 13.31
N THR A 199 -16.47 6.77 13.78
CA THR A 199 -17.58 7.27 12.96
C THR A 199 -17.50 8.78 12.69
N LEU A 200 -16.53 9.47 13.31
CA LEU A 200 -16.31 10.91 13.12
C LEU A 200 -15.30 11.19 12.02
N LEU A 201 -14.39 10.24 11.75
CA LEU A 201 -13.48 10.29 10.62
C LEU A 201 -14.19 9.83 9.34
N PRO A 202 -13.83 10.40 8.16
CA PRO A 202 -14.28 9.88 6.88
C PRO A 202 -13.71 8.48 6.62
N GLU A 203 -14.21 7.80 5.59
CA GLU A 203 -13.49 6.67 4.99
C GLU A 203 -12.10 7.13 4.47
N PRO A 204 -11.08 6.25 4.46
CA PRO A 204 -9.78 6.61 3.91
C PRO A 204 -9.91 6.91 2.41
N LEU A 205 -9.07 7.80 1.91
CA LEU A 205 -9.03 8.08 0.48
C LEU A 205 -8.44 6.89 -0.29
N GLU A 206 -9.21 6.36 -1.24
CA GLU A 206 -8.68 5.52 -2.31
C GLU A 206 -7.90 6.41 -3.30
N TRP A 207 -6.73 5.94 -3.72
CA TRP A 207 -5.76 6.66 -4.57
C TRP A 207 -6.29 7.08 -5.96
N ASN A 208 -7.40 6.47 -6.40
CA ASN A 208 -8.09 6.76 -7.67
C ASN A 208 -9.10 7.91 -7.59
N HIS A 209 -9.34 8.48 -6.40
CA HIS A 209 -10.10 9.73 -6.28
C HIS A 209 -9.24 10.88 -6.79
N VAL A 210 -9.46 11.26 -8.05
CA VAL A 210 -8.80 12.39 -8.67
C VAL A 210 -9.71 13.61 -8.66
N ILE A 211 -9.09 14.78 -8.49
CA ILE A 211 -9.78 16.06 -8.60
C ILE A 211 -10.04 16.37 -10.07
N SER A 212 -11.18 15.95 -10.62
CA SER A 212 -11.70 16.56 -11.86
C SER A 212 -11.91 18.08 -11.68
N ASP A 213 -12.43 18.47 -10.52
CA ASP A 213 -13.02 19.79 -10.25
C ASP A 213 -12.01 20.89 -9.83
N GLY A 214 -10.74 20.73 -10.16
CA GLY A 214 -9.67 21.47 -9.48
C GLY A 214 -8.27 21.32 -10.05
N PHE A 215 -8.12 20.81 -11.27
CA PHE A 215 -7.03 21.24 -12.15
C PHE A 215 -7.22 22.73 -12.44
N THR A 216 -6.74 23.58 -11.51
CA THR A 216 -6.93 25.03 -11.57
C THR A 216 -6.17 25.68 -12.72
N ARG A 217 -5.19 24.97 -13.29
CA ARG A 217 -4.44 25.33 -14.49
C ARG A 217 -4.07 24.07 -15.27
N SER A 218 -4.34 24.08 -16.56
CA SER A 218 -3.70 23.18 -17.52
C SER A 218 -2.37 23.80 -17.96
N PRO A 219 -1.23 23.13 -17.81
CA PRO A 219 0.00 23.48 -18.53
C PRO A 219 -0.22 23.52 -20.04
N SER A 220 0.61 24.31 -20.75
CA SER A 220 0.53 24.48 -22.21
C SER A 220 1.10 23.30 -23.02
N ASP A 221 1.97 22.50 -22.40
CA ASP A 221 2.33 21.17 -22.87
C ASP A 221 1.21 20.19 -22.48
N GLU A 222 0.91 19.17 -23.28
CA GLU A 222 -0.13 18.18 -22.96
C GLU A 222 0.41 16.99 -22.14
N THR A 223 1.72 16.85 -21.94
CA THR A 223 2.32 15.68 -21.27
C THR A 223 1.85 15.42 -19.83
N TRP A 224 1.28 16.42 -19.14
CA TRP A 224 0.65 16.24 -17.82
C TRP A 224 -0.64 15.41 -17.84
N ARG A 225 -1.32 15.33 -18.99
CA ARG A 225 -2.58 14.59 -19.15
C ARG A 225 -2.39 13.08 -19.01
N LEU A 226 -1.20 12.54 -19.31
CA LEU A 226 -0.90 11.10 -19.18
C LEU A 226 -0.93 10.62 -17.71
N PRO A 227 -0.18 11.25 -16.76
CA PRO A 227 -0.34 10.99 -15.32
C PRO A 227 -1.78 11.07 -14.81
N LEU A 228 -2.55 12.05 -15.28
CA LEU A 228 -3.98 12.16 -14.95
C LEU A 228 -4.77 10.92 -15.42
N MET A 229 -4.56 10.47 -16.66
CA MET A 229 -5.21 9.27 -17.18
C MET A 229 -4.82 7.97 -16.48
N VAL A 230 -3.61 7.89 -15.90
CA VAL A 230 -3.19 6.77 -15.03
C VAL A 230 -3.98 6.76 -13.73
N LEU A 231 -4.22 7.92 -13.13
CA LEU A 231 -4.95 7.99 -11.86
C LEU A 231 -6.48 7.93 -12.03
N TYR A 232 -7.00 8.38 -13.17
CA TYR A 232 -8.43 8.44 -13.45
C TYR A 232 -8.74 7.99 -14.88
N SER A 233 -8.77 6.67 -15.06
CA SER A 233 -8.97 5.99 -16.34
C SER A 233 -10.29 6.31 -17.03
N VAL A 234 -11.29 6.88 -16.35
CA VAL A 234 -12.55 7.33 -16.98
C VAL A 234 -12.29 8.44 -18.01
N LEU A 235 -11.37 9.39 -17.74
CA LEU A 235 -10.98 10.42 -18.71
C LEU A 235 -10.21 9.86 -19.91
N ALA A 236 -9.67 8.64 -19.80
CA ALA A 236 -8.96 7.99 -20.88
C ALA A 236 -9.90 7.32 -21.90
N GLU A 237 -11.16 7.04 -21.53
CA GLU A 237 -12.13 6.39 -22.42
C GLU A 237 -12.55 7.29 -23.60
N GLU A 238 -12.55 8.61 -23.42
CA GLU A 238 -12.89 9.59 -24.46
C GLU A 238 -11.70 9.95 -25.37
N GLU A 239 -10.47 9.67 -24.92
CA GLU A 239 -9.21 10.17 -25.52
C GLU A 239 -8.22 9.03 -25.86
N GLN A 240 -8.75 7.83 -26.12
CA GLN A 240 -7.97 6.59 -26.28
C GLN A 240 -6.86 6.69 -27.33
N GLN A 241 -7.12 7.33 -28.47
CA GLN A 241 -6.15 7.50 -29.55
C GLN A 241 -4.98 8.42 -29.14
N TRP A 242 -5.28 9.54 -28.48
CA TRP A 242 -4.26 10.44 -27.93
C TRP A 242 -3.41 9.70 -26.88
N LEU A 243 -4.04 8.93 -25.99
CA LEU A 243 -3.34 8.16 -24.97
C LEU A 243 -2.44 7.08 -25.58
N LEU A 244 -2.86 6.40 -26.65
CA LEU A 244 -2.04 5.44 -27.38
C LEU A 244 -0.78 6.09 -27.98
N GLU A 245 -0.88 7.32 -28.48
CA GLU A 245 0.26 8.10 -28.97
C GLU A 245 1.21 8.48 -27.84
N GLN A 246 0.70 8.90 -26.68
CA GLN A 246 1.53 9.18 -25.50
C GLN A 246 2.21 7.94 -24.94
N VAL A 247 1.53 6.78 -24.91
CA VAL A 247 2.13 5.49 -24.53
C VAL A 247 3.33 5.20 -25.42
N ARG A 248 3.17 5.31 -26.74
CA ARG A 248 4.24 5.07 -27.72
C ARG A 248 5.39 6.07 -27.60
N ALA A 249 5.10 7.34 -27.29
CA ALA A 249 6.12 8.39 -27.10
C ALA A 249 6.86 8.31 -25.75
N SER A 250 6.24 7.72 -24.72
CA SER A 250 6.77 7.71 -23.35
C SER A 250 8.14 7.00 -23.26
N GLN A 251 9.03 7.61 -22.48
CA GLN A 251 10.31 7.02 -22.03
C GLN A 251 10.29 6.67 -20.53
N SER A 252 9.16 6.88 -19.85
CA SER A 252 9.03 6.63 -18.41
C SER A 252 8.54 5.21 -18.17
N GLU A 253 9.47 4.32 -17.84
CA GLU A 253 9.17 2.98 -17.32
C GLU A 253 8.23 3.03 -16.09
N PRO A 254 8.45 3.87 -15.07
CA PRO A 254 7.56 3.91 -13.91
C PRO A 254 6.12 4.32 -14.26
N LEU A 255 5.93 5.25 -15.20
CA LEU A 255 4.60 5.71 -15.62
C LEU A 255 3.88 4.67 -16.47
N LEU A 256 4.60 3.96 -17.33
CA LEU A 256 4.06 2.86 -18.12
C LEU A 256 3.74 1.64 -17.25
N MET A 257 4.57 1.33 -16.24
CA MET A 257 4.26 0.30 -15.24
C MET A 257 3.01 0.68 -14.42
N ALA A 258 2.90 1.93 -13.96
CA ALA A 258 1.70 2.40 -13.26
C ALA A 258 0.43 2.30 -14.14
N LEU A 259 0.52 2.69 -15.42
CA LEU A 259 -0.57 2.55 -16.39
C LEU A 259 -0.91 1.07 -16.63
N ARG A 260 0.08 0.18 -16.73
CA ARG A 260 -0.15 -1.26 -16.90
C ARG A 260 -0.96 -1.83 -15.74
N GLU A 261 -0.57 -1.53 -14.50
CA GLU A 261 -1.34 -1.96 -13.33
C GLU A 261 -2.75 -1.34 -13.33
N GLN A 262 -2.88 -0.06 -13.69
CA GLN A 262 -4.19 0.60 -13.86
C GLN A 262 -5.07 -0.06 -14.94
N LEU A 263 -4.50 -0.66 -15.99
CA LEU A 263 -5.28 -1.36 -17.01
C LEU A 263 -5.64 -2.78 -16.56
N LEU A 264 -4.72 -3.48 -15.87
CA LEU A 264 -4.99 -4.81 -15.27
C LEU A 264 -6.02 -4.76 -14.13
N SER A 265 -6.19 -3.58 -13.53
CA SER A 265 -7.26 -3.21 -12.58
C SER A 265 -8.66 -3.39 -13.16
N LEU A 266 -8.82 -3.07 -14.44
CA LEU A 266 -10.12 -3.02 -15.08
C LEU A 266 -10.58 -4.42 -15.42
N GLU A 267 -11.90 -4.60 -15.57
CA GLU A 267 -12.46 -5.86 -16.04
C GLU A 267 -11.83 -6.29 -17.37
N GLU A 268 -11.73 -7.60 -17.62
CA GLU A 268 -10.97 -8.09 -18.78
C GLU A 268 -11.61 -7.69 -20.12
N GLN A 269 -12.92 -7.42 -20.10
CA GLN A 269 -13.73 -6.91 -21.22
C GLN A 269 -13.73 -5.37 -21.33
N ALA A 270 -13.09 -4.64 -20.40
CA ALA A 270 -13.14 -3.18 -20.39
C ALA A 270 -12.49 -2.60 -21.67
N PRO A 271 -13.18 -1.72 -22.43
CA PRO A 271 -12.68 -1.24 -23.72
C PRO A 271 -11.28 -0.63 -23.66
N LEU A 272 -11.02 0.19 -22.63
CA LEU A 272 -9.72 0.83 -22.42
C LEU A 272 -8.59 -0.18 -22.20
N ARG A 273 -8.85 -1.26 -21.44
CA ARG A 273 -7.88 -2.35 -21.21
C ARG A 273 -7.59 -3.09 -22.51
N LEU A 274 -8.63 -3.48 -23.25
CA LEU A 274 -8.50 -4.18 -24.53
C LEU A 274 -7.76 -3.34 -25.58
N PHE A 275 -7.94 -2.02 -25.58
CA PHE A 275 -7.31 -1.11 -26.53
C PHE A 275 -5.84 -0.79 -26.21
N LEU A 276 -5.49 -0.57 -24.93
CA LEU A 276 -4.17 -0.03 -24.55
C LEU A 276 -3.19 -1.03 -23.96
N LEU A 277 -3.63 -2.10 -23.30
CA LEU A 277 -2.73 -2.94 -22.50
C LEU A 277 -1.59 -3.52 -23.35
N SER A 278 -1.90 -3.99 -24.56
CA SER A 278 -0.91 -4.52 -25.51
C SER A 278 0.12 -3.48 -25.93
N ALA A 279 -0.29 -2.22 -26.17
CA ALA A 279 0.62 -1.14 -26.54
C ALA A 279 1.51 -0.70 -25.37
N VAL A 280 1.00 -0.75 -24.14
CA VAL A 280 1.79 -0.48 -22.92
C VAL A 280 2.82 -1.59 -22.69
N GLU A 281 2.43 -2.87 -22.81
CA GLU A 281 3.34 -4.00 -22.67
C GLU A 281 4.38 -4.07 -23.80
N GLU A 282 3.99 -3.75 -25.05
CA GLU A 282 4.93 -3.61 -26.17
C GLU A 282 5.96 -2.50 -25.87
N ARG A 283 5.51 -1.33 -25.40
CA ARG A 283 6.41 -0.22 -25.08
C ARG A 283 7.36 -0.53 -23.93
N LEU A 284 6.88 -1.20 -22.89
CA LEU A 284 7.73 -1.68 -21.78
C LEU A 284 8.77 -2.69 -22.28
N GLY A 285 8.39 -3.60 -23.18
CA GLY A 285 9.34 -4.50 -23.86
C GLY A 285 10.39 -3.76 -24.70
N GLN A 286 10.00 -2.69 -25.41
CA GLN A 286 10.95 -1.85 -26.15
C GLN A 286 11.94 -1.11 -25.23
N LEU A 287 11.50 -0.65 -24.06
CA LEU A 287 12.36 0.00 -23.06
C LEU A 287 13.30 -1.00 -22.36
N ALA A 288 12.82 -2.22 -22.08
CA ALA A 288 13.63 -3.30 -21.51
C ALA A 288 14.72 -3.81 -22.49
N GLY A 289 14.40 -3.86 -23.78
CA GLY A 289 15.27 -4.37 -24.82
C GLY A 289 15.52 -5.88 -24.72
N PRO A 290 16.47 -6.43 -25.50
CA PRO A 290 16.74 -7.87 -25.55
C PRO A 290 17.47 -8.43 -24.30
N SER A 291 17.94 -7.56 -23.41
CA SER A 291 18.64 -7.90 -22.18
C SER A 291 18.15 -7.00 -21.04
N PRO A 292 16.98 -7.28 -20.45
CA PRO A 292 16.42 -6.47 -19.37
C PRO A 292 17.37 -6.37 -18.19
N ARG A 293 17.49 -5.18 -17.61
CA ARG A 293 18.39 -4.93 -16.46
C ARG A 293 17.81 -5.40 -15.12
N THR A 294 16.48 -5.48 -15.05
CA THR A 294 15.71 -5.68 -13.82
C THR A 294 14.82 -6.91 -13.95
N LEU A 295 14.61 -7.62 -12.85
CA LEU A 295 13.75 -8.80 -12.80
C LEU A 295 12.29 -8.44 -13.14
N GLN A 296 11.81 -7.26 -12.73
CA GLN A 296 10.47 -6.74 -13.05
C GLN A 296 10.23 -6.68 -14.58
N LEU A 297 11.15 -6.06 -15.34
CA LEU A 297 11.03 -5.98 -16.80
C LEU A 297 11.19 -7.35 -17.46
N ALA A 298 12.12 -8.17 -16.99
CA ALA A 298 12.31 -9.52 -17.50
C ALA A 298 11.07 -10.40 -17.32
N LEU A 299 10.41 -10.31 -16.16
CA LEU A 299 9.18 -11.03 -15.85
C LEU A 299 7.99 -10.55 -16.68
N LEU A 300 7.92 -9.26 -17.02
CA LEU A 300 6.88 -8.75 -17.92
C LEU A 300 6.95 -9.45 -19.29
N SER A 301 8.14 -9.54 -19.90
CA SER A 301 8.33 -10.27 -21.16
C SER A 301 8.13 -11.78 -21.04
N PHE A 302 8.50 -12.39 -19.90
CA PHE A 302 8.33 -13.82 -19.65
C PHE A 302 6.87 -14.24 -19.45
N LEU A 303 6.05 -13.38 -18.83
CA LEU A 303 4.63 -13.65 -18.56
C LEU A 303 3.71 -13.21 -19.70
N ALA A 304 4.19 -12.37 -20.62
CA ALA A 304 3.43 -11.89 -21.78
C ALA A 304 2.77 -13.05 -22.55
N GLY A 305 1.48 -12.88 -22.85
CA GLY A 305 0.68 -13.87 -23.60
C GLY A 305 0.35 -15.19 -22.86
N SER A 306 0.79 -15.39 -21.61
CA SER A 306 0.60 -16.64 -20.86
C SER A 306 -0.41 -16.46 -19.72
N SER A 307 -1.56 -17.15 -19.74
CA SER A 307 -2.59 -17.04 -18.68
C SER A 307 -1.99 -17.22 -17.26
N PRO A 308 -2.46 -16.46 -16.25
CA PRO A 308 -2.10 -16.68 -14.84
C PRO A 308 -2.37 -18.10 -14.32
N GLU A 309 -3.31 -18.82 -14.94
CA GLU A 309 -3.63 -20.22 -14.58
C GLU A 309 -2.99 -21.25 -15.53
N ALA A 310 -2.17 -20.81 -16.50
CA ALA A 310 -1.36 -21.73 -17.28
C ALA A 310 -0.25 -22.32 -16.39
N PRO A 311 -0.13 -23.65 -16.26
CA PRO A 311 0.97 -24.23 -15.50
C PRO A 311 2.32 -23.87 -16.17
N PHE A 312 3.40 -23.93 -15.39
CA PHE A 312 4.75 -23.91 -15.89
C PHE A 312 5.09 -25.22 -16.57
N GLU A 313 5.65 -25.13 -17.77
CA GLU A 313 6.37 -26.22 -18.39
C GLU A 313 7.84 -26.20 -17.95
N ARG A 314 8.57 -27.31 -18.16
CA ARG A 314 10.00 -27.40 -17.85
C ARG A 314 10.82 -26.27 -18.50
N ARG A 315 10.52 -25.92 -19.75
CA ARG A 315 11.14 -24.79 -20.47
C ARG A 315 10.91 -23.43 -19.80
N ASP A 316 9.79 -23.27 -19.09
CA ASP A 316 9.49 -22.03 -18.37
C ASP A 316 10.33 -21.93 -17.11
N LEU A 317 10.60 -23.06 -16.43
CA LEU A 317 11.53 -23.11 -15.30
C LEU A 317 12.98 -22.87 -15.76
N GLU A 318 13.40 -23.45 -16.89
CA GLU A 318 14.73 -23.19 -17.52
C GLU A 318 14.90 -21.72 -17.97
N ALA A 319 13.80 -21.05 -18.31
CA ALA A 319 13.81 -19.62 -18.61
C ALA A 319 13.86 -18.79 -17.34
N LEU A 320 12.97 -19.05 -16.37
CA LEU A 320 12.89 -18.34 -15.09
C LEU A 320 14.20 -18.43 -14.30
N GLU A 321 14.88 -19.57 -14.31
CA GLU A 321 16.22 -19.75 -13.69
C GLU A 321 17.27 -18.76 -14.23
N LYS A 322 17.16 -18.35 -15.50
CA LYS A 322 18.05 -17.33 -16.08
C LYS A 322 17.65 -15.92 -15.67
N LEU A 323 16.37 -15.69 -15.35
CA LEU A 323 15.86 -14.37 -14.97
C LEU A 323 16.13 -14.07 -13.50
N VAL A 324 15.98 -15.04 -12.59
CA VAL A 324 16.25 -14.86 -11.15
C VAL A 324 17.72 -14.57 -10.83
N ALA A 325 18.63 -14.82 -11.77
CA ALA A 325 20.02 -14.38 -11.70
C ALA A 325 20.19 -12.85 -11.84
N LEU A 326 19.14 -12.10 -12.21
CA LEU A 326 19.15 -10.63 -12.19
C LEU A 326 19.08 -10.14 -10.73
N PRO A 327 20.06 -9.35 -10.25
CA PRO A 327 20.22 -9.07 -8.83
C PRO A 327 19.18 -8.11 -8.25
N GLU A 328 18.42 -7.41 -9.09
CA GLU A 328 17.55 -6.31 -8.66
C GLU A 328 16.12 -6.52 -9.17
N TRP A 329 15.14 -6.35 -8.28
CA TRP A 329 13.73 -6.34 -8.67
C TRP A 329 13.45 -5.25 -9.71
N LYS A 330 13.82 -3.99 -9.41
CA LYS A 330 13.54 -2.82 -10.26
C LYS A 330 14.63 -1.75 -10.11
N GLN A 331 14.71 -0.87 -11.11
CA GLN A 331 15.45 0.38 -11.06
C GLN A 331 14.67 1.46 -11.83
N PRO A 332 14.72 2.74 -11.42
CA PRO A 332 15.28 3.21 -10.14
C PRO A 332 14.44 2.83 -8.91
N SER A 333 14.85 3.28 -7.72
CA SER A 333 14.19 2.94 -6.44
C SER A 333 12.81 3.59 -6.26
N SER A 334 12.01 3.09 -5.29
CA SER A 334 10.69 3.66 -4.95
C SER A 334 10.71 5.16 -4.67
N GLU A 335 11.77 5.69 -4.03
CA GLU A 335 11.95 7.13 -3.79
C GLU A 335 12.09 7.92 -5.10
N GLN A 336 12.78 7.36 -6.09
CA GLN A 336 12.97 7.99 -7.40
C GLN A 336 11.72 7.86 -8.27
N PHE A 337 11.00 6.74 -8.21
CA PHE A 337 9.65 6.62 -8.80
C PHE A 337 8.74 7.71 -8.24
N PHE A 338 8.69 7.86 -6.92
CA PHE A 338 7.89 8.90 -6.28
C PHE A 338 8.31 10.31 -6.72
N ARG A 339 9.60 10.64 -6.74
CA ARG A 339 10.07 11.97 -7.18
C ARG A 339 9.77 12.24 -8.66
N GLU A 340 9.86 11.24 -9.54
CA GLU A 340 9.45 11.40 -10.94
C GLU A 340 7.95 11.68 -11.05
N MET A 341 7.12 10.92 -10.32
CA MET A 341 5.68 11.14 -10.28
C MET A 341 5.32 12.50 -9.69
N LEU A 342 5.99 12.92 -8.62
CA LEU A 342 5.76 14.21 -7.95
C LEU A 342 6.04 15.37 -8.91
N GLY A 343 7.18 15.36 -9.61
CA GLY A 343 7.49 16.39 -10.60
C GLY A 343 6.47 16.50 -11.75
N ARG A 344 5.73 15.42 -12.04
CA ARG A 344 4.61 15.42 -13.02
C ARG A 344 3.29 15.90 -12.41
N ILE A 345 3.03 15.57 -11.15
CA ILE A 345 1.84 15.98 -10.39
C ILE A 345 1.89 17.46 -9.99
N ASP A 346 3.06 17.97 -9.62
CA ASP A 346 3.28 19.38 -9.25
C ASP A 346 2.88 20.35 -10.38
N MET A 347 3.10 19.96 -11.64
CA MET A 347 2.66 20.73 -12.82
C MET A 347 1.15 20.95 -12.88
N MET A 348 0.38 20.03 -12.28
CA MET A 348 -1.08 20.10 -12.19
C MET A 348 -1.58 20.78 -10.90
N TYR A 349 -0.68 21.16 -9.98
CA TYR A 349 -0.99 21.58 -8.62
C TYR A 349 -1.86 20.55 -7.86
N ALA A 350 -1.72 19.26 -8.20
CA ALA A 350 -2.45 18.20 -7.51
C ALA A 350 -1.68 17.72 -6.27
N PRO A 351 -2.36 17.13 -5.27
CA PRO A 351 -1.70 16.64 -4.07
C PRO A 351 -0.68 15.51 -4.35
N GLY A 352 0.48 15.54 -3.68
CA GLY A 352 1.55 14.55 -3.81
C GLY A 352 1.15 13.13 -3.38
N HIS A 353 0.06 12.93 -2.64
CA HIS A 353 -0.49 11.59 -2.44
C HIS A 353 -0.97 10.91 -3.75
N HIS A 354 -1.28 11.67 -4.81
CA HIS A 354 -1.49 11.14 -6.16
C HIS A 354 -0.18 10.60 -6.77
N ALA A 355 0.95 11.31 -6.55
CA ALA A 355 2.26 10.81 -6.96
C ALA A 355 2.66 9.55 -6.19
N TRP A 356 2.32 9.46 -4.90
CA TRP A 356 2.46 8.24 -4.10
C TRP A 356 1.63 7.07 -4.65
N GLY A 357 0.38 7.33 -5.08
CA GLY A 357 -0.49 6.33 -5.72
C GLY A 357 0.16 5.74 -6.98
N MET A 358 0.59 6.58 -7.93
CA MET A 358 1.28 6.11 -9.14
C MET A 358 2.60 5.40 -8.83
N ALA A 359 3.39 5.91 -7.88
CA ALA A 359 4.64 5.26 -7.47
C ALA A 359 4.41 3.90 -6.77
N SER A 360 3.23 3.68 -6.19
CA SER A 360 2.80 2.40 -5.62
C SER A 360 2.38 1.41 -6.71
N LEU A 361 1.63 1.86 -7.72
CA LEU A 361 1.29 1.04 -8.90
C LEU A 361 2.55 0.64 -9.69
N ALA A 362 3.48 1.56 -9.91
CA ALA A 362 4.74 1.33 -10.62
C ALA A 362 5.61 0.20 -10.04
N GLN A 363 5.38 -0.23 -8.79
CA GLN A 363 6.08 -1.35 -8.16
C GLN A 363 5.81 -2.70 -8.83
N GLY A 364 4.75 -2.83 -9.63
CA GLY A 364 4.52 -3.98 -10.52
C GLY A 364 4.35 -5.33 -9.80
N VAL A 365 3.89 -5.32 -8.54
CA VAL A 365 3.77 -6.53 -7.70
C VAL A 365 2.79 -7.58 -8.26
N SER A 366 1.95 -7.21 -9.23
CA SER A 366 1.11 -8.16 -9.97
C SER A 366 1.91 -9.25 -10.69
N LEU A 367 3.15 -8.97 -11.12
CA LEU A 367 4.04 -9.95 -11.74
C LEU A 367 4.39 -11.07 -10.74
N GLY A 368 4.63 -10.73 -9.47
CA GLY A 368 4.81 -11.71 -8.40
C GLY A 368 3.53 -12.52 -8.12
N SER A 369 2.37 -11.88 -8.15
CA SER A 369 1.06 -12.56 -8.02
C SER A 369 0.81 -13.53 -9.18
N TRP A 370 1.15 -13.15 -10.41
CA TRP A 370 1.04 -13.96 -11.62
C TRP A 370 1.96 -15.19 -11.55
N LEU A 371 3.22 -15.03 -11.14
CA LEU A 371 4.13 -16.15 -10.86
C LEU A 371 3.57 -17.11 -9.81
N LEU A 372 3.02 -16.58 -8.71
CA LEU A 372 2.44 -17.38 -7.64
C LEU A 372 1.22 -18.18 -8.11
N ARG A 373 0.35 -17.59 -8.94
CA ARG A 373 -0.81 -18.28 -9.55
C ARG A 373 -0.37 -19.40 -10.50
N ARG A 374 0.54 -19.13 -11.44
CA ARG A 374 1.09 -20.18 -12.33
C ARG A 374 1.74 -21.30 -11.51
N ALA A 375 2.47 -20.96 -10.44
CA ALA A 375 3.08 -21.96 -9.56
C ALA A 375 2.06 -22.83 -8.81
N ARG A 376 0.96 -22.24 -8.31
CA ARG A 376 -0.18 -22.97 -7.73
C ARG A 376 -0.77 -23.96 -8.75
N ALA A 377 -1.07 -23.49 -9.97
CA ALA A 377 -1.59 -24.32 -11.07
C ALA A 377 -0.62 -25.44 -11.53
N SER A 378 0.69 -25.26 -11.30
CA SER A 378 1.75 -26.21 -11.65
C SER A 378 1.95 -27.33 -10.63
N ARG A 379 1.64 -27.08 -9.35
CA ARG A 379 2.00 -27.96 -8.22
C ARG A 379 1.63 -29.42 -8.44
N ALA A 380 0.43 -29.71 -8.91
CA ALA A 380 -0.06 -31.07 -9.12
C ALA A 380 0.44 -31.74 -10.42
N ARG A 381 1.12 -31.00 -11.30
CA ARG A 381 1.55 -31.46 -12.64
C ARG A 381 3.05 -31.72 -12.73
N LEU A 382 3.85 -31.02 -11.94
CA LEU A 382 5.31 -31.16 -11.88
C LEU A 382 5.72 -32.36 -11.01
N ILE A 383 6.81 -33.04 -11.38
CA ILE A 383 7.44 -34.06 -10.52
C ILE A 383 8.11 -33.39 -9.31
N GLU A 384 8.41 -34.16 -8.26
CA GLU A 384 8.91 -33.62 -6.98
C GLU A 384 10.17 -32.73 -7.15
N ASP A 385 11.13 -33.13 -7.99
CA ASP A 385 12.33 -32.33 -8.25
C ASP A 385 12.04 -31.03 -9.00
N GLU A 386 11.06 -31.02 -9.90
CA GLU A 386 10.61 -29.81 -10.60
C GLU A 386 9.79 -28.89 -9.67
N GLN A 387 9.02 -29.46 -8.73
CA GLN A 387 8.38 -28.69 -7.65
C GLN A 387 9.41 -28.04 -6.73
N ARG A 388 10.43 -28.78 -6.28
CA ARG A 388 11.54 -28.25 -5.48
C ARG A 388 12.31 -27.17 -6.22
N TRP A 389 12.51 -27.34 -7.53
CA TRP A 389 13.20 -26.36 -8.37
C TRP A 389 12.38 -25.07 -8.52
N MET A 390 11.11 -25.18 -8.94
CA MET A 390 10.15 -24.06 -8.93
C MET A 390 10.10 -23.37 -7.58
N GLY A 391 10.14 -24.13 -6.48
CA GLY A 391 10.16 -23.59 -5.12
C GLY A 391 11.39 -22.73 -4.80
N ARG A 392 12.58 -23.11 -5.29
CA ARG A 392 13.80 -22.26 -5.18
C ARG A 392 13.67 -20.98 -6.00
N LEU A 393 13.22 -21.09 -7.25
CA LEU A 393 13.05 -19.93 -8.15
C LEU A 393 12.08 -18.88 -7.56
N LEU A 394 10.94 -19.31 -7.01
CA LEU A 394 10.00 -18.41 -6.34
C LEU A 394 10.59 -17.80 -5.07
N TRP A 395 11.41 -18.56 -4.32
CA TRP A 395 12.08 -18.04 -3.14
C TRP A 395 13.09 -16.94 -3.48
N GLU A 396 13.81 -17.09 -4.59
CA GLU A 396 14.77 -16.10 -5.12
C GLU A 396 14.07 -14.83 -5.62
N VAL A 397 13.01 -14.95 -6.44
CA VAL A 397 12.16 -13.78 -6.82
C VAL A 397 11.64 -13.07 -5.56
N GLY A 398 11.20 -13.83 -4.57
CA GLY A 398 10.71 -13.29 -3.31
C GLY A 398 11.79 -12.61 -2.46
N ALA A 399 13.06 -13.01 -2.58
CA ALA A 399 14.19 -12.34 -1.94
C ALA A 399 14.42 -10.95 -2.56
N CYS A 400 14.52 -10.86 -3.89
CA CYS A 400 14.69 -9.58 -4.61
C CYS A 400 13.56 -8.57 -4.32
N LEU A 401 12.33 -9.07 -4.14
CA LEU A 401 11.18 -8.27 -3.70
C LEU A 401 11.30 -7.79 -2.25
N ARG A 402 11.76 -8.64 -1.32
CA ARG A 402 11.96 -8.27 0.10
C ARG A 402 13.05 -7.24 0.32
N GLU A 403 14.03 -7.13 -0.57
CA GLU A 403 15.05 -6.07 -0.54
C GLU A 403 14.47 -4.69 -0.85
N GLN A 404 13.31 -4.63 -1.51
CA GLN A 404 12.59 -3.38 -1.76
C GLN A 404 11.91 -2.89 -0.49
N ARG A 405 12.08 -1.59 -0.19
CA ARG A 405 11.62 -0.97 1.06
C ARG A 405 10.15 -0.53 1.03
N SER A 406 9.31 -1.25 0.31
CA SER A 406 7.85 -1.04 0.17
C SER A 406 7.08 -2.12 0.93
N ARG A 407 5.93 -1.75 1.50
CA ARG A 407 4.99 -2.70 2.11
C ARG A 407 4.51 -3.76 1.11
N LEU A 408 4.10 -3.34 -0.10
CA LEU A 408 3.56 -4.22 -1.14
C LEU A 408 4.59 -5.24 -1.63
N GLU A 409 5.84 -4.81 -1.81
CA GLU A 409 6.93 -5.65 -2.32
C GLU A 409 7.38 -6.66 -1.25
N LEU A 410 7.48 -6.23 0.02
CA LEU A 410 7.70 -7.12 1.16
C LEU A 410 6.58 -8.18 1.29
N GLU A 411 5.32 -7.76 1.21
CA GLU A 411 4.18 -8.67 1.29
C GLU A 411 4.24 -9.74 0.17
N MET A 412 4.42 -9.32 -1.09
CA MET A 412 4.50 -10.26 -2.21
C MET A 412 5.74 -11.18 -2.11
N GLY A 413 6.89 -10.63 -1.70
CA GLY A 413 8.11 -11.41 -1.50
C GLY A 413 7.95 -12.49 -0.42
N LEU A 414 7.25 -12.18 0.68
CA LEU A 414 6.91 -13.16 1.71
C LEU A 414 5.93 -14.24 1.20
N ARG A 415 4.88 -13.86 0.43
CA ARG A 415 3.95 -14.84 -0.18
C ARG A 415 4.71 -15.85 -1.04
N LEU A 416 5.62 -15.37 -1.89
CA LEU A 416 6.46 -16.18 -2.77
C LEU A 416 7.42 -17.09 -1.98
N GLN A 417 8.12 -16.57 -0.96
CA GLN A 417 9.05 -17.36 -0.14
C GLN A 417 8.37 -18.40 0.74
N MET A 418 7.18 -18.12 1.28
CA MET A 418 6.40 -19.11 2.03
C MET A 418 5.99 -20.28 1.14
N PHE A 419 5.50 -20.01 -0.08
CA PHE A 419 5.11 -21.05 -1.03
C PHE A 419 6.33 -21.81 -1.57
N GLY A 420 7.43 -21.11 -1.89
CA GLY A 420 8.69 -21.74 -2.29
C GLY A 420 9.31 -22.64 -1.22
N SER A 421 9.23 -22.22 0.06
CA SER A 421 9.67 -23.03 1.21
C SER A 421 8.77 -24.25 1.44
N GLU A 422 7.47 -24.17 1.14
CA GLU A 422 6.56 -25.32 1.16
C GLU A 422 6.93 -26.36 0.08
N LEU A 423 7.17 -25.92 -1.16
CA LEU A 423 7.53 -26.79 -2.28
C LEU A 423 8.92 -27.43 -2.13
N THR A 424 9.85 -26.76 -1.45
CA THR A 424 11.20 -27.30 -1.17
C THR A 424 11.26 -28.15 0.10
N GLY A 425 10.21 -28.15 0.93
CA GLY A 425 10.21 -28.82 2.24
C GLY A 425 11.13 -28.17 3.28
N HIS A 426 11.60 -26.95 3.04
CA HIS A 426 12.60 -26.29 3.88
C HIS A 426 11.91 -25.50 5.02
N SER A 427 11.82 -26.11 6.21
CA SER A 427 10.99 -25.56 7.30
C SER A 427 11.54 -24.26 7.92
N ALA A 428 12.85 -24.13 8.08
CA ALA A 428 13.46 -22.97 8.75
C ALA A 428 13.19 -21.65 8.00
N THR A 429 13.39 -21.63 6.67
CA THR A 429 13.10 -20.46 5.83
C THR A 429 11.60 -20.13 5.78
N ARG A 430 10.73 -21.14 5.93
CA ARG A 430 9.28 -20.94 6.07
C ARG A 430 8.95 -20.25 7.39
N GLU A 431 9.53 -20.69 8.50
CA GLU A 431 9.33 -20.11 9.84
C GLU A 431 9.79 -18.64 9.87
N GLU A 432 10.96 -18.31 9.31
CA GLU A 432 11.45 -16.93 9.19
C GLU A 432 10.49 -16.03 8.39
N SER A 433 9.93 -16.55 7.29
CA SER A 433 8.95 -15.82 6.47
C SER A 433 7.63 -15.60 7.23
N ILE A 434 7.18 -16.59 8.01
CA ILE A 434 5.97 -16.49 8.84
C ILE A 434 6.16 -15.47 9.96
N ASP A 435 7.31 -15.48 10.65
CA ASP A 435 7.60 -14.53 11.72
C ASP A 435 7.64 -13.08 11.19
N LEU A 436 8.24 -12.86 10.01
CA LEU A 436 8.24 -11.54 9.38
C LEU A 436 6.85 -11.12 8.85
N TRP A 437 6.02 -12.07 8.40
CA TRP A 437 4.61 -11.81 8.04
C TRP A 437 3.78 -11.38 9.27
N VAL A 438 3.95 -12.07 10.40
CA VAL A 438 3.31 -11.72 11.68
C VAL A 438 3.77 -10.35 12.17
N GLU A 439 5.03 -9.97 11.93
CA GLU A 439 5.52 -8.62 12.22
C GLU A 439 4.92 -7.56 11.30
N LEU A 440 4.89 -7.78 9.98
CA LEU A 440 4.23 -6.89 9.02
C LEU A 440 2.77 -6.61 9.43
N GLY A 441 2.02 -7.65 9.80
CA GLY A 441 0.64 -7.52 10.29
C GLY A 441 0.50 -6.63 11.53
N LYS A 442 1.47 -6.66 12.47
CA LYS A 442 1.49 -5.75 13.64
C LYS A 442 1.74 -4.29 13.22
N TRP A 443 2.60 -4.07 12.23
CA TRP A 443 2.92 -2.72 11.75
C TRP A 443 1.75 -2.10 10.99
N GLU A 444 1.06 -2.90 10.16
CA GLU A 444 -0.19 -2.48 9.51
C GLU A 444 -1.31 -2.19 10.52
N GLU A 445 -1.45 -3.02 11.55
CA GLU A 445 -2.49 -2.84 12.57
C GLU A 445 -2.26 -1.57 13.39
N ALA A 446 -1.01 -1.24 13.75
CA ALA A 446 -0.69 0.01 14.42
C ALA A 446 -1.07 1.26 13.59
N LEU A 447 -0.87 1.21 12.26
CA LEU A 447 -1.29 2.28 11.35
C LEU A 447 -2.81 2.39 11.20
N LYS A 448 -3.52 1.26 11.21
CA LYS A 448 -4.99 1.22 11.24
C LYS A 448 -5.56 1.76 12.55
N GLN A 449 -4.95 1.43 13.69
CA GLN A 449 -5.30 1.98 14.99
C GLN A 449 -5.09 3.50 15.04
N ALA A 450 -3.99 4.01 14.47
CA ALA A 450 -3.81 5.45 14.29
C ALA A 450 -4.79 6.10 13.29
N ALA A 451 -5.53 5.28 12.51
CA ALA A 451 -6.37 5.69 11.38
C ALA A 451 -5.66 6.67 10.42
N PHE A 452 -4.35 6.48 10.19
CA PHE A 452 -3.48 7.49 9.57
C PHE A 452 -4.03 8.08 8.26
N TYR A 453 -4.56 7.23 7.38
CA TYR A 453 -5.12 7.60 6.07
C TYR A 453 -6.54 8.19 6.11
N ARG A 454 -7.18 8.22 7.30
CA ARG A 454 -8.54 8.76 7.50
C ARG A 454 -8.52 10.20 8.01
N TRP A 455 -7.37 10.74 8.44
CA TRP A 455 -7.25 12.12 8.92
C TRP A 455 -7.18 13.11 7.75
N PRO A 456 -8.18 13.99 7.57
CA PRO A 456 -8.27 14.93 6.45
C PRO A 456 -7.39 16.17 6.68
N LEU A 457 -6.11 15.93 6.98
CA LEU A 457 -5.06 16.91 7.21
C LEU A 457 -4.10 16.84 6.03
N ALA A 458 -4.30 17.68 5.00
CA ALA A 458 -3.46 17.65 3.80
C ALA A 458 -1.94 17.65 4.11
N PRO A 459 -1.40 18.52 4.98
CA PRO A 459 0.04 18.57 5.23
C PRO A 459 0.59 17.28 5.84
N LEU A 460 -0.20 16.57 6.67
CA LEU A 460 0.18 15.29 7.27
C LEU A 460 0.34 14.19 6.21
N GLN A 461 -0.54 14.16 5.21
CA GLN A 461 -0.46 13.19 4.11
C GLN A 461 0.70 13.53 3.17
N GLU A 462 0.84 14.80 2.80
CA GLU A 462 1.87 15.29 1.88
C GLU A 462 3.30 15.06 2.43
N GLU A 463 3.58 15.52 3.65
CA GLU A 463 4.89 15.33 4.28
C GLU A 463 5.26 13.85 4.47
N SER A 464 4.26 12.95 4.52
CA SER A 464 4.46 11.51 4.70
C SER A 464 4.79 10.75 3.41
N CYS A 465 4.60 11.35 2.22
CA CYS A 465 4.79 10.64 0.96
C CYS A 465 6.27 10.32 0.67
N GLU A 466 7.18 11.29 0.79
CA GLU A 466 8.61 11.05 0.51
C GLU A 466 9.27 10.07 1.51
N PRO A 467 9.09 10.18 2.85
CA PRO A 467 9.67 9.23 3.80
C PRO A 467 9.20 7.79 3.56
N ARG A 468 7.93 7.59 3.18
CA ARG A 468 7.38 6.28 2.81
C ARG A 468 7.99 5.75 1.52
N ALA A 469 8.20 6.60 0.51
CA ALA A 469 8.88 6.21 -0.73
C ALA A 469 10.35 5.83 -0.52
N ARG A 470 11.02 6.45 0.44
CA ARG A 470 12.40 6.12 0.84
C ARG A 470 12.48 4.80 1.62
N ASN A 471 11.62 4.61 2.62
CA ASN A 471 11.57 3.38 3.41
C ASN A 471 10.23 3.24 4.16
N GLU A 472 9.25 2.59 3.53
CA GLU A 472 7.94 2.38 4.14
C GLU A 472 8.03 1.44 5.36
N HIS A 473 8.94 0.45 5.35
CA HIS A 473 9.09 -0.50 6.47
C HIS A 473 9.45 0.22 7.77
N VAL A 474 10.45 1.12 7.74
CA VAL A 474 10.87 1.88 8.93
C VAL A 474 9.78 2.83 9.40
N TRP A 475 9.05 3.45 8.47
CA TRP A 475 7.90 4.28 8.80
C TRP A 475 6.78 3.49 9.50
N MET A 476 6.40 2.31 8.98
CA MET A 476 5.40 1.44 9.61
C MET A 476 5.87 0.89 10.97
N GLN A 477 7.16 0.53 11.08
CA GLN A 477 7.77 0.06 12.34
C GLN A 477 7.67 1.09 13.45
N ALA A 478 7.86 2.39 13.15
CA ALA A 478 7.72 3.45 14.13
C ALA A 478 6.31 3.45 14.78
N PHE A 479 5.24 3.28 13.99
CA PHE A 479 3.86 3.15 14.50
C PHE A 479 3.68 1.92 15.41
N ALA A 480 4.31 0.80 15.08
CA ALA A 480 4.37 -0.37 15.96
C ALA A 480 5.21 -0.15 17.26
N GLY A 481 5.83 1.03 17.45
CA GLY A 481 6.72 1.32 18.56
C GLY A 481 8.14 0.75 18.39
N LYS A 482 8.55 0.42 17.16
CA LYS A 482 9.89 -0.06 16.83
C LYS A 482 10.69 1.06 16.15
N GLY A 483 11.64 1.63 16.89
CA GLY A 483 12.47 2.74 16.41
C GLY A 483 11.79 4.11 16.53
N LYS A 484 12.35 5.09 15.81
CA LYS A 484 11.80 6.45 15.69
C LYS A 484 11.18 6.65 14.31
N LEU A 485 10.29 7.63 14.19
CA LEU A 485 9.80 8.08 12.90
C LEU A 485 10.97 8.60 12.04
N PRO A 486 11.06 8.24 10.74
CA PRO A 486 12.18 8.61 9.86
C PRO A 486 12.06 10.01 9.23
#